data_AF-A0A1Z1MI58-F1
#
_entry.id   AF-A0A1Z1MI58-F1
#
_cell.length_a   1.000
_cell.length_b   1.000
_cell.length_c   1.000
_cell.angle_alpha   90.00
_cell.angle_beta   90.00
_cell.angle_gamma   90.00
#
_symmetry.space_group_name_H-M   'P 1'
#
loop_
_entity.id
_entity.type
_entity.pdbx_description
1 polymer ?
#
loop_
_entity_poly.entity_id
_entity_poly.type
_entity_poly.pdbx_seq_one_letter_code
_entity_poly.pdbx_strand_id
1 'polypeptide(L)'
;MIKYWPNQQNIHLNNAIVELFFEIEKKLVLNNYNKSNQYLYLDILNTRTRTQLLQYVLSEFKTLVLDLIEINLKHETLNKFSNKIEKIFIYKTYEKFIKNFNCTTLKHNKNTILDCENKSLIEYLLTYLIFGSCKINHKIFIFEPNYTPYHQVKILLEHFIIEIGNNITKVIINSLTNTHNINSFLKRSNICNKLYTSNRSIILFTNNLKWQAFIKSYIYEVKSLYNERQQIWIIGQEGILTKYIYISREKESKNLKNIKVIFILWLEIKDLFIPKIEKLIIQIFKYFLYCSINLFSNTIIILVKVMIFYLKV
;
A
#
# COMPACT_ATOMS: atom_id res chain seq x y z
N MET A 1 1.66 9.65 -25.65
CA MET A 1 3.14 9.59 -25.62
C MET A 1 3.57 9.38 -24.17
N ILE A 2 4.46 8.43 -23.89
CA ILE A 2 4.90 8.14 -22.52
C ILE A 2 5.85 9.26 -22.08
N LYS A 3 5.53 9.93 -20.97
CA LYS A 3 6.39 10.96 -20.38
C LYS A 3 7.36 10.30 -19.40
N TYR A 4 8.65 10.54 -19.59
CA TYR A 4 9.72 10.00 -18.74
C TYR A 4 10.14 11.00 -17.66
N TRP A 5 10.62 10.48 -16.54
CA TRP A 5 11.20 11.26 -15.46
C TRP A 5 12.61 11.74 -15.84
N PRO A 6 13.00 12.98 -15.48
CA PRO A 6 14.35 13.46 -15.76
C PRO A 6 15.45 12.65 -15.06
N ASN A 7 16.53 12.45 -15.80
CA ASN A 7 17.61 11.53 -15.47
C ASN A 7 18.62 12.07 -14.44
N GLN A 8 18.83 13.39 -14.46
CA GLN A 8 19.88 14.07 -13.68
C GLN A 8 19.35 15.39 -13.10
N GLN A 9 20.09 15.95 -12.16
CA GLN A 9 19.86 17.29 -11.62
C GLN A 9 19.99 18.34 -12.72
N ASN A 10 18.86 18.88 -13.15
CA ASN A 10 18.78 19.95 -14.13
C ASN A 10 17.46 20.74 -13.98
N ILE A 11 17.30 21.78 -14.78
CA ILE A 11 16.07 22.61 -14.79
C ILE A 11 14.84 21.78 -15.16
N HIS A 12 14.98 20.76 -16.02
CA HIS A 12 13.87 19.87 -16.38
C HIS A 12 13.38 19.03 -15.19
N LEU A 13 14.29 18.57 -14.31
CA LEU A 13 13.94 17.88 -13.08
C LEU A 13 13.13 18.79 -12.16
N ASN A 14 13.58 20.03 -11.96
CA ASN A 14 12.85 21.00 -11.12
C ASN A 14 11.44 21.26 -11.68
N ASN A 15 11.30 21.46 -12.99
CA ASN A 15 10.00 21.65 -13.63
C ASN A 15 9.10 20.42 -13.48
N ALA A 16 9.64 19.21 -13.65
CA ALA A 16 8.90 17.97 -13.48
C ALA A 16 8.42 17.77 -12.03
N ILE A 17 9.22 18.19 -11.04
CA ILE A 17 8.86 18.15 -9.62
C ILE A 17 7.73 19.12 -9.31
N VAL A 18 7.80 20.35 -9.82
CA VAL A 18 6.75 21.36 -9.64
C VAL A 18 5.43 20.87 -10.24
N GLU A 19 5.46 20.35 -11.47
CA GLU A 19 4.29 19.77 -12.14
C GLU A 19 3.72 18.58 -11.36
N LEU A 20 4.60 17.70 -10.85
CA LEU A 20 4.22 16.55 -10.04
C LEU A 20 3.48 16.98 -8.76
N PHE A 21 4.04 17.94 -8.03
CA PHE A 21 3.42 18.46 -6.83
C PHE A 21 2.08 19.12 -7.10
N PHE A 22 1.98 19.90 -8.19
CA PHE A 22 0.75 20.56 -8.59
C PHE A 22 -0.35 19.56 -8.97
N GLU A 23 -0.02 18.51 -9.72
CA GLU A 23 -0.97 17.45 -10.07
C GLU A 23 -1.52 16.74 -8.83
N ILE A 24 -0.65 16.41 -7.87
CA ILE A 24 -1.04 15.71 -6.64
C ILE A 24 -1.88 16.61 -5.74
N GLU A 25 -1.55 17.89 -5.65
CA GLU A 25 -2.32 18.86 -4.88
C GLU A 25 -3.77 18.95 -5.39
N LYS A 26 -3.95 19.03 -6.72
CA LYS A 26 -5.29 18.94 -7.34
C LYS A 26 -5.99 17.64 -6.99
N LYS A 27 -5.26 16.52 -7.03
CA LYS A 27 -5.80 15.19 -6.76
C LYS A 27 -6.23 15.01 -5.31
N LEU A 28 -5.51 15.62 -4.35
CA LEU A 28 -5.84 15.59 -2.93
C LEU A 28 -7.11 16.35 -2.58
N VAL A 29 -7.52 17.34 -3.38
CA VAL A 29 -8.81 18.02 -3.20
C VAL A 29 -9.96 17.10 -3.59
N LEU A 30 -9.70 16.16 -4.52
CA LEU A 30 -10.67 15.17 -4.96
C LEU A 30 -10.84 14.06 -3.91
N ASN A 31 -11.85 13.23 -4.13
CA ASN A 31 -12.41 12.35 -3.12
C ASN A 31 -11.37 11.42 -2.46
N ASN A 32 -11.15 11.56 -1.15
CA ASN A 32 -10.10 10.82 -0.41
C ASN A 32 -10.63 9.64 0.42
N TYR A 33 -11.84 9.13 0.16
CA TYR A 33 -12.36 7.99 0.92
C TYR A 33 -11.51 6.75 0.70
N ASN A 34 -11.36 5.95 1.75
CA ASN A 34 -10.69 4.69 1.60
C ASN A 34 -11.59 3.69 0.87
N LYS A 35 -11.19 3.33 -0.35
CA LYS A 35 -11.76 2.23 -1.14
C LYS A 35 -10.81 1.04 -1.21
N SER A 36 -9.72 1.06 -0.44
CA SER A 36 -8.88 -0.12 -0.30
C SER A 36 -9.59 -1.17 0.54
N ASN A 37 -9.29 -2.45 0.28
CA ASN A 37 -9.80 -3.57 1.07
C ASN A 37 -9.11 -3.68 2.45
N GLN A 38 -8.51 -2.59 2.96
CA GLN A 38 -7.71 -2.54 4.16
C GLN A 38 -8.11 -1.35 5.02
N TYR A 39 -8.09 -1.54 6.34
CA TYR A 39 -8.27 -0.45 7.29
C TYR A 39 -7.04 0.45 7.29
N LEU A 40 -7.27 1.76 7.19
CA LEU A 40 -6.25 2.79 7.38
C LEU A 40 -6.58 3.55 8.66
N TYR A 41 -5.58 3.94 9.44
CA TYR A 41 -5.75 4.85 10.58
C TYR A 41 -6.41 6.17 10.16
N LEU A 42 -6.21 6.60 8.90
CA LEU A 42 -6.90 7.74 8.28
C LEU A 42 -8.43 7.61 8.28
N ASP A 43 -8.99 6.40 8.34
CA ASP A 43 -10.44 6.18 8.25
C ASP A 43 -11.19 6.70 9.47
N ILE A 44 -10.51 6.79 10.62
CA ILE A 44 -11.09 7.33 11.85
C ILE A 44 -11.43 8.83 11.72
N LEU A 45 -10.73 9.52 10.81
CA LEU A 45 -10.89 10.95 10.58
C LEU A 45 -12.03 11.21 9.60
N ASN A 46 -12.73 12.33 9.79
CA ASN A 46 -13.68 12.82 8.81
C ASN A 46 -12.98 13.26 7.52
N THR A 47 -13.74 13.36 6.43
CA THR A 47 -13.19 13.67 5.10
C THR A 47 -12.42 14.99 5.05
N ARG A 48 -12.90 16.01 5.78
CA ARG A 48 -12.28 17.34 5.81
C ARG A 48 -10.91 17.27 6.48
N THR A 49 -10.82 16.67 7.66
CA THR A 49 -9.58 16.63 8.45
C THR A 49 -8.57 15.66 7.84
N ARG A 50 -9.02 14.57 7.23
CA ARG A 50 -8.18 13.69 6.41
C ARG A 50 -7.56 14.45 5.24
N THR A 51 -8.36 15.19 4.48
CA THR A 51 -7.87 15.96 3.33
C THR A 51 -6.89 17.05 3.77
N GLN A 52 -7.23 17.78 4.84
CA GLN A 52 -6.34 18.77 5.46
C GLN A 52 -5.01 18.15 5.90
N LEU A 53 -5.03 16.98 6.53
CA LEU A 53 -3.82 16.28 6.95
C LEU A 53 -2.94 15.90 5.74
N LEU A 54 -3.52 15.33 4.68
CA LEU A 54 -2.74 14.93 3.51
C LEU A 54 -2.17 16.14 2.75
N GLN A 55 -2.93 17.24 2.63
CA GLN A 55 -2.43 18.51 2.09
C GLN A 55 -1.31 19.09 2.96
N TYR A 56 -1.47 19.00 4.27
CA TYR A 56 -0.46 19.45 5.22
C TYR A 56 0.83 18.64 5.09
N VAL A 57 0.74 17.32 5.01
CA VAL A 57 1.87 16.43 4.72
C VAL A 57 2.55 16.80 3.41
N LEU A 58 1.79 17.05 2.34
CA LEU A 58 2.35 17.48 1.06
C LEU A 58 3.12 18.80 1.19
N SER A 59 2.56 19.80 1.87
CA SER A 59 3.21 21.11 2.06
C SER A 59 4.52 21.01 2.84
N GLU A 60 4.54 20.24 3.94
CA GLU A 60 5.75 20.02 4.74
C GLU A 60 6.77 19.14 3.99
N PHE A 61 6.31 18.27 3.09
CA PHE A 61 7.22 17.49 2.26
C PHE A 61 7.90 18.35 1.20
N LYS A 62 7.18 19.32 0.59
CA LYS A 62 7.78 20.30 -0.34
C LYS A 62 8.93 21.06 0.35
N THR A 63 8.72 21.52 1.60
CA THR A 63 9.77 22.21 2.36
C THR A 63 10.93 21.29 2.70
N LEU A 64 10.65 20.05 3.13
CA LEU A 64 11.71 19.06 3.38
C LEU A 64 12.56 18.79 2.13
N VAL A 65 11.96 18.68 0.95
CA VAL A 65 12.71 18.45 -0.30
C VAL A 65 13.62 19.65 -0.60
N LEU A 66 13.13 20.88 -0.43
CA LEU A 66 13.94 22.09 -0.59
C LEU A 66 15.10 22.14 0.40
N ASP A 67 14.83 21.88 1.69
CA ASP A 67 15.85 21.84 2.74
C ASP A 67 16.94 20.80 2.39
N LEU A 68 16.57 19.61 1.89
CA LEU A 68 17.53 18.57 1.52
C LEU A 68 18.36 18.92 0.28
N ILE A 69 17.78 19.65 -0.68
CA ILE A 69 18.50 20.16 -1.86
C ILE A 69 19.53 21.20 -1.42
N GLU A 70 19.16 22.11 -0.51
CA GLU A 70 20.05 23.15 0.02
C GLU A 70 21.24 22.56 0.79
N ILE A 71 20.99 21.51 1.60
CA ILE A 71 22.05 20.79 2.33
C ILE A 71 23.03 20.07 1.38
N ASN A 72 22.65 19.83 0.12
CA ASN A 72 23.46 19.19 -0.93
C ASN A 72 24.09 17.86 -0.48
N LEU A 73 23.25 16.97 0.08
CA LEU A 73 23.68 15.64 0.53
C LEU A 73 24.16 14.76 -0.63
N LYS A 74 25.15 13.90 -0.37
CA LYS A 74 25.53 12.85 -1.33
C LYS A 74 24.45 11.76 -1.39
N HIS A 75 24.31 11.10 -2.54
CA HIS A 75 23.32 10.02 -2.72
C HIS A 75 23.51 8.88 -1.70
N GLU A 76 24.73 8.43 -1.46
CA GLU A 76 25.02 7.35 -0.51
C GLU A 76 24.64 7.70 0.94
N THR A 77 24.82 8.96 1.33
CA THR A 77 24.43 9.43 2.67
C THR A 77 22.92 9.51 2.79
N LEU A 78 22.22 9.91 1.73
CA LEU A 78 20.76 9.96 1.72
C LEU A 78 20.16 8.56 1.91
N ASN A 79 20.69 7.53 1.23
CA ASN A 79 20.19 6.16 1.37
C ASN A 79 20.38 5.63 2.80
N LYS A 80 21.48 5.99 3.47
CA LYS A 80 21.74 5.60 4.87
C LYS A 80 20.82 6.31 5.86
N PHE A 81 20.45 7.57 5.58
CA PHE A 81 19.65 8.39 6.50
C PHE A 81 18.16 8.47 6.17
N SER A 82 17.71 7.89 5.05
CA SER A 82 16.31 7.93 4.56
C SER A 82 15.29 7.58 5.66
N ASN A 83 15.49 6.47 6.37
CA ASN A 83 14.63 6.04 7.48
C ASN A 83 14.61 7.03 8.66
N LYS A 84 15.75 7.69 8.93
CA LYS A 84 15.85 8.72 9.98
C LYS A 84 15.15 10.00 9.56
N ILE A 85 15.33 10.42 8.30
CA ILE A 85 14.64 11.57 7.69
C ILE A 85 13.13 11.37 7.80
N GLU A 86 12.62 10.18 7.45
CA GLU A 86 11.21 9.86 7.57
C GLU A 86 10.70 9.97 9.01
N LYS A 87 11.39 9.35 9.98
CA LYS A 87 10.99 9.42 11.40
C LYS A 87 10.95 10.86 11.92
N ILE A 88 11.96 11.66 11.57
CA ILE A 88 12.01 13.09 11.91
C ILE A 88 10.86 13.85 11.24
N PHE A 89 10.59 13.53 9.97
CA PHE A 89 9.50 14.16 9.22
C PHE A 89 8.14 13.86 9.84
N ILE A 90 7.84 12.60 10.15
CA ILE A 90 6.60 12.18 10.83
C ILE A 90 6.45 12.94 12.14
N TYR A 91 7.52 13.04 12.93
CA TYR A 91 7.48 13.74 14.22
C TYR A 91 7.21 15.24 14.07
N LYS A 92 7.96 15.91 13.19
CA LYS A 92 7.81 17.35 12.92
C LYS A 92 6.42 17.69 12.41
N THR A 93 5.91 16.90 11.47
CA THR A 93 4.56 17.08 10.90
C THR A 93 3.48 16.80 11.93
N TYR A 94 3.61 15.75 12.73
CA TYR A 94 2.72 15.44 13.85
C TYR A 94 2.62 16.60 14.85
N GLU A 95 3.77 17.11 15.34
CA GLU A 95 3.79 18.18 16.34
C GLU A 95 3.09 19.44 15.84
N LYS A 96 3.40 19.86 14.60
CA LYS A 96 2.77 21.02 14.00
C LYS A 96 1.28 20.80 13.75
N PHE A 97 0.88 19.61 13.29
CA PHE A 97 -0.53 19.29 13.05
C PHE A 97 -1.35 19.33 14.34
N ILE A 98 -0.82 18.81 15.45
CA ILE A 98 -1.52 18.82 16.75
C ILE A 98 -1.65 20.21 17.35
N LYS A 99 -0.66 21.09 17.14
CA LYS A 99 -0.74 22.48 17.61
C LYS A 99 -2.01 23.17 17.13
N ASN A 100 -2.54 22.79 15.96
CA ASN A 100 -3.80 23.33 15.42
C ASN A 100 -5.05 22.94 16.23
N PHE A 101 -4.98 21.93 17.10
CA PHE A 101 -6.12 21.39 17.86
C PHE A 101 -6.13 21.78 19.35
N ASN A 102 -5.22 22.65 19.80
CA ASN A 102 -5.16 23.17 21.18
C ASN A 102 -5.30 22.10 22.29
N CYS A 103 -4.72 20.91 22.08
CA CYS A 103 -4.86 19.80 23.02
C CYS A 103 -3.63 19.68 23.93
N THR A 104 -3.81 19.97 25.22
CA THR A 104 -2.83 19.82 26.29
C THR A 104 -2.68 18.37 26.81
N THR A 105 -3.55 17.45 26.37
CA THR A 105 -3.66 16.08 26.90
C THR A 105 -2.76 15.05 26.22
N LEU A 106 -2.06 15.42 25.15
CA LEU A 106 -1.18 14.50 24.41
C LEU A 106 0.20 14.46 25.08
N LYS A 107 0.38 13.55 26.04
CA LYS A 107 1.71 13.26 26.59
C LYS A 107 2.56 12.60 25.51
N HIS A 108 3.64 13.27 25.12
CA HIS A 108 4.60 12.77 24.14
C HIS A 108 5.29 11.50 24.64
N ASN A 109 4.82 10.33 24.22
CA ASN A 109 5.63 9.12 24.30
C ASN A 109 6.46 9.02 23.02
N LYS A 110 7.70 9.52 23.05
CA LYS A 110 8.67 9.37 21.94
C LYS A 110 8.83 7.90 21.52
N ASN A 111 8.60 6.97 22.43
CA ASN A 111 8.75 5.52 22.21
C ASN A 111 7.70 4.93 21.24
N THR A 112 6.47 5.47 21.17
CA THR A 112 5.43 4.91 20.27
C THR A 112 5.65 5.20 18.79
N ILE A 113 6.55 6.15 18.50
CA ILE A 113 6.89 6.61 17.14
C ILE A 113 8.00 5.74 16.52
N LEU A 114 8.77 5.04 17.35
CA LEU A 114 9.94 4.26 16.94
C LEU A 114 9.58 2.91 16.28
N ASP A 115 8.36 2.40 16.52
CA ASP A 115 7.85 1.12 16.01
C ASP A 115 7.13 1.23 14.64
N CYS A 116 7.52 2.21 13.83
CA CYS A 116 7.18 2.18 12.40
C CYS A 116 8.08 1.15 11.70
N GLU A 117 7.71 -0.12 11.82
CA GLU A 117 8.40 -1.27 11.21
C GLU A 117 8.14 -1.42 9.70
N ASN A 118 7.39 -0.51 9.08
CA ASN A 118 7.13 -0.58 7.65
C ASN A 118 8.38 -0.18 6.86
N LYS A 119 8.75 -1.02 5.89
CA LYS A 119 9.77 -0.72 4.88
C LYS A 119 9.27 0.41 3.97
N SER A 120 9.69 1.62 4.28
CA SER A 120 9.32 2.82 3.55
C SER A 120 10.00 2.90 2.19
N LEU A 121 9.30 3.48 1.22
CA LEU A 121 9.82 3.77 -0.12
C LEU A 121 10.43 5.17 -0.24
N ILE A 122 10.60 5.88 0.88
CA ILE A 122 11.08 7.26 0.94
C ILE A 122 12.47 7.42 0.30
N GLU A 123 13.37 6.44 0.44
CA GLU A 123 14.71 6.47 -0.17
C GLU A 123 14.62 6.67 -1.69
N TYR A 124 13.79 5.89 -2.36
CA TYR A 124 13.63 5.95 -3.81
C TYR A 124 12.94 7.24 -4.23
N LEU A 125 11.91 7.66 -3.49
CA LEU A 125 11.20 8.91 -3.75
C LEU A 125 12.16 10.11 -3.65
N LEU A 126 12.92 10.22 -2.56
CA LEU A 126 13.90 11.29 -2.39
C LEU A 126 15.00 11.22 -3.44
N THR A 127 15.42 10.03 -3.85
CA THR A 127 16.40 9.87 -4.94
C THR A 127 15.87 10.43 -6.25
N TYR A 128 14.62 10.10 -6.63
CA TYR A 128 14.00 10.63 -7.84
C TYR A 128 13.88 12.16 -7.80
N LEU A 129 13.48 12.72 -6.66
CA LEU A 129 13.25 14.16 -6.50
C LEU A 129 14.56 14.96 -6.43
N ILE A 130 15.59 14.43 -5.78
CA ILE A 130 16.82 15.20 -5.54
C ILE A 130 17.85 14.95 -6.64
N PHE A 131 18.02 13.72 -7.11
CA PHE A 131 19.12 13.36 -8.03
C PHE A 131 18.67 13.00 -9.44
N GLY A 132 17.39 12.70 -9.65
CA GLY A 132 16.87 12.14 -10.89
C GLY A 132 16.99 10.61 -10.95
N SER A 133 16.47 10.02 -12.02
CA SER A 133 16.31 8.57 -12.12
C SER A 133 17.63 7.80 -12.30
N CYS A 134 18.69 8.37 -12.89
CA CYS A 134 19.94 7.65 -13.15
C CYS A 134 20.67 7.15 -11.89
N LYS A 135 20.36 7.73 -10.72
CA LYS A 135 20.98 7.30 -9.45
C LYS A 135 20.32 6.07 -8.84
N ILE A 136 19.21 5.59 -9.41
CA ILE A 136 18.55 4.38 -8.93
C ILE A 136 19.18 3.16 -9.56
N ASN A 137 19.40 2.14 -8.73
CA ASN A 137 19.94 0.88 -9.18
C ASN A 137 18.94 0.17 -10.10
N HIS A 138 19.41 -0.22 -11.30
CA HIS A 138 18.64 -0.89 -12.35
C HIS A 138 17.96 -2.19 -11.90
N LYS A 139 18.43 -2.83 -10.82
CA LYS A 139 17.83 -4.07 -10.31
C LYS A 139 16.56 -3.86 -9.50
N ILE A 140 16.30 -2.64 -9.02
CA ILE A 140 15.24 -2.40 -8.02
C ILE A 140 13.86 -2.38 -8.66
N PHE A 141 13.73 -1.77 -9.83
CA PHE A 141 12.48 -1.69 -10.58
C PHE A 141 12.64 -2.34 -11.96
N ILE A 142 11.52 -2.66 -12.62
CA ILE A 142 11.52 -3.33 -13.93
C ILE A 142 12.13 -2.47 -15.04
N PHE A 143 11.96 -1.15 -14.95
CA PHE A 143 12.35 -0.22 -16.00
C PHE A 143 13.80 0.22 -15.87
N GLU A 144 14.43 0.50 -17.01
CA GLU A 144 15.75 1.11 -17.02
C GLU A 144 15.71 2.50 -16.37
N PRO A 145 16.72 2.88 -15.57
CA PRO A 145 16.77 4.18 -14.91
C PRO A 145 16.54 5.35 -15.87
N ASN A 146 17.09 5.28 -17.08
CA ASN A 146 16.99 6.33 -18.10
C ASN A 146 15.58 6.50 -18.70
N TYR A 147 14.72 5.50 -18.54
CA TYR A 147 13.36 5.47 -19.08
C TYR A 147 12.33 5.27 -17.98
N THR A 148 12.58 5.84 -16.80
CA THR A 148 11.62 5.78 -15.70
C THR A 148 10.34 6.51 -16.08
N PRO A 149 9.17 5.87 -16.07
CA PRO A 149 7.92 6.57 -16.37
C PRO A 149 7.59 7.61 -15.31
N TYR A 150 7.13 8.80 -15.71
CA TYR A 150 6.67 9.84 -14.79
C TYR A 150 5.61 9.33 -13.79
N HIS A 151 4.72 8.45 -14.28
CA HIS A 151 3.67 7.85 -13.47
C HIS A 151 4.20 7.00 -12.31
N GLN A 152 5.41 6.43 -12.42
CA GLN A 152 6.03 5.70 -11.31
C GLN A 152 6.36 6.62 -10.15
N VAL A 153 7.02 7.75 -10.42
CA VAL A 153 7.38 8.74 -9.38
C VAL A 153 6.13 9.32 -8.74
N LYS A 154 5.09 9.56 -9.55
CA LYS A 154 3.76 9.96 -9.07
C LYS A 154 3.14 8.95 -8.11
N ILE A 155 3.13 7.68 -8.49
CA ILE A 155 2.65 6.60 -7.62
C ILE A 155 3.40 6.59 -6.28
N LEU A 156 4.73 6.72 -6.31
CA LEU A 156 5.55 6.70 -5.09
C LEU A 156 5.23 7.87 -4.17
N LEU A 157 5.02 9.06 -4.73
CA LEU A 157 4.65 10.25 -3.96
C LEU A 157 3.24 10.14 -3.38
N GLU A 158 2.27 9.65 -4.15
CA GLU A 158 0.91 9.38 -3.64
C GLU A 158 0.92 8.39 -2.48
N HIS A 159 1.68 7.30 -2.62
CA HIS A 159 1.85 6.32 -1.57
C HIS A 159 2.48 6.92 -0.31
N PHE A 160 3.55 7.69 -0.47
CA PHE A 160 4.24 8.35 0.62
C PHE A 160 3.31 9.28 1.42
N ILE A 161 2.52 10.13 0.75
CA ILE A 161 1.61 11.07 1.42
C ILE A 161 0.57 10.30 2.26
N ILE A 162 0.00 9.22 1.71
CA ILE A 162 -0.97 8.38 2.41
C ILE A 162 -0.30 7.66 3.58
N GLU A 163 0.89 7.10 3.38
CA GLU A 163 1.64 6.39 4.41
C GLU A 163 1.98 7.30 5.59
N ILE A 164 2.50 8.50 5.32
CA ILE A 164 2.80 9.48 6.37
C ILE A 164 1.54 9.93 7.09
N GLY A 165 0.46 10.26 6.38
CA GLY A 165 -0.82 10.63 7.02
C GLY A 165 -1.35 9.50 7.91
N ASN A 166 -1.24 8.25 7.45
CA ASN A 166 -1.62 7.07 8.21
C ASN A 166 -0.72 6.86 9.44
N ASN A 167 0.58 7.13 9.33
CA ASN A 167 1.51 7.04 10.46
C ASN A 167 1.27 8.15 11.48
N ILE A 168 1.02 9.40 11.05
CA ILE A 168 0.67 10.50 11.96
C ILE A 168 -0.61 10.17 12.72
N THR A 169 -1.65 9.68 12.04
CA THR A 169 -2.90 9.27 12.72
C THR A 169 -2.71 8.09 13.66
N LYS A 170 -1.85 7.12 13.32
CA LYS A 170 -1.43 6.05 14.23
C LYS A 170 -0.76 6.61 15.48
N VAL A 171 0.17 7.56 15.34
CA VAL A 171 0.85 8.19 16.49
C VAL A 171 -0.16 8.91 17.39
N ILE A 172 -1.08 9.68 16.80
CA ILE A 172 -2.16 10.37 17.56
C ILE A 172 -2.98 9.35 18.36
N ILE A 173 -3.48 8.30 17.71
CA ILE A 173 -4.30 7.27 18.38
C ILE A 173 -3.50 6.58 19.49
N ASN A 174 -2.26 6.19 19.22
CA ASN A 174 -1.42 5.48 20.19
C ASN A 174 -1.06 6.36 21.40
N SER A 175 -0.88 7.66 21.20
CA SER A 175 -0.56 8.60 22.29
C SER A 175 -1.70 8.79 23.30
N LEU A 176 -2.96 8.53 22.89
CA LEU A 176 -4.14 8.69 23.73
C LEU A 176 -4.39 7.50 24.67
N THR A 177 -3.69 6.37 24.45
CA THR A 177 -3.64 5.09 25.19
C THR A 177 -4.98 4.37 25.44
N ASN A 178 -6.04 5.07 25.80
CA ASN A 178 -7.38 4.55 26.08
C ASN A 178 -8.38 4.97 24.99
N THR A 179 -9.29 4.05 24.63
CA THR A 179 -10.37 4.29 23.65
C THR A 179 -11.33 5.39 24.07
N HIS A 180 -11.55 5.60 25.37
CA HIS A 180 -12.33 6.72 25.86
C HIS A 180 -11.66 8.07 25.54
N ASN A 181 -10.34 8.17 25.74
CA ASN A 181 -9.55 9.35 25.41
C ASN A 181 -9.50 9.60 23.91
N ILE A 182 -9.41 8.52 23.11
CA ILE A 182 -9.51 8.60 21.64
C ILE A 182 -10.85 9.22 21.26
N ASN A 183 -11.97 8.71 21.77
CA ASN A 183 -13.28 9.25 21.42
C ASN A 183 -13.47 10.70 21.87
N SER A 184 -13.08 11.03 23.10
CA SER A 184 -13.23 12.38 23.64
C SER A 184 -12.38 13.39 22.86
N PHE A 185 -11.15 13.04 22.50
CA PHE A 185 -10.29 13.85 21.64
C PHE A 185 -10.93 14.07 20.26
N LEU A 186 -11.34 13.00 19.58
CA LEU A 186 -11.90 13.08 18.23
C LEU A 186 -13.19 13.90 18.16
N LYS A 187 -14.03 13.83 19.21
CA LYS A 187 -15.26 14.62 19.33
C LYS A 187 -14.98 16.08 19.65
N ARG A 188 -14.13 16.35 20.65
CA ARG A 188 -13.82 17.73 21.07
C ARG A 188 -13.13 18.54 19.95
N SER A 189 -12.28 17.87 19.16
CA SER A 189 -11.61 18.48 18.01
C SER A 189 -12.46 18.48 16.74
N ASN A 190 -13.67 17.92 16.77
CA ASN A 190 -14.57 17.77 15.62
C ASN A 190 -13.92 17.11 14.39
N ILE A 191 -13.06 16.11 14.64
CA ILE A 191 -12.32 15.40 13.57
C ILE A 191 -12.80 13.96 13.35
N CYS A 192 -13.74 13.47 14.16
CA CYS A 192 -14.25 12.10 14.10
C CYS A 192 -15.08 11.85 12.83
N ASN A 193 -14.85 10.71 12.17
CA ASN A 193 -15.78 10.19 11.18
C ASN A 193 -17.06 9.68 11.86
N LYS A 194 -18.23 9.91 11.23
CA LYS A 194 -19.55 9.54 11.76
C LYS A 194 -19.66 8.04 12.08
N LEU A 195 -18.95 7.19 11.34
CA LEU A 195 -18.92 5.73 11.55
C LEU A 195 -18.26 5.32 12.88
N TYR A 196 -17.40 6.16 13.45
CA TYR A 196 -16.60 5.85 14.65
C TYR A 196 -16.96 6.70 15.86
N THR A 197 -18.21 7.15 15.96
CA THR A 197 -18.68 8.05 17.03
C THR A 197 -18.84 7.38 18.40
N SER A 198 -18.98 6.05 18.44
CA SER A 198 -19.13 5.27 19.68
C SER A 198 -17.79 4.69 20.15
N ASN A 199 -17.65 4.48 21.47
CA ASN A 199 -16.46 3.80 22.00
C ASN A 199 -16.33 2.37 21.41
N ARG A 200 -17.45 1.66 21.26
CA ARG A 200 -17.47 0.30 20.67
C ARG A 200 -16.95 0.29 19.23
N SER A 201 -17.36 1.25 18.40
CA SER A 201 -16.87 1.34 17.02
C SER A 201 -15.37 1.65 16.95
N ILE A 202 -14.83 2.46 17.86
CA ILE A 202 -13.40 2.75 17.95
C ILE A 202 -12.61 1.51 18.40
N ILE A 203 -13.14 0.75 19.38
CA ILE A 203 -12.54 -0.52 19.83
C ILE A 203 -12.48 -1.52 18.67
N LEU A 204 -13.59 -1.72 17.96
CA LEU A 204 -13.63 -2.63 16.80
C LEU A 204 -12.64 -2.21 15.72
N PHE A 205 -12.59 -0.92 15.40
CA PHE A 205 -11.65 -0.37 14.41
C PHE A 205 -10.19 -0.61 14.80
N THR A 206 -9.81 -0.27 16.03
CA THR A 206 -8.44 -0.48 16.53
C THR A 206 -8.04 -1.96 16.62
N ASN A 207 -8.98 -2.84 16.97
CA ASN A 207 -8.75 -4.28 16.96
C ASN A 207 -8.53 -4.81 15.54
N ASN A 208 -9.34 -4.36 14.56
CA ASN A 208 -9.17 -4.72 13.16
C ASN A 208 -7.82 -4.26 12.61
N LEU A 209 -7.36 -3.06 12.97
CA LEU A 209 -6.03 -2.56 12.60
C LEU A 209 -4.90 -3.42 13.18
N LYS A 210 -4.99 -3.81 14.46
CA LYS A 210 -4.00 -4.70 15.10
C LYS A 210 -3.97 -6.07 14.43
N TRP A 211 -5.13 -6.66 14.18
CA TRP A 211 -5.25 -7.94 13.49
C TRP A 211 -4.71 -7.89 12.06
N GLN A 212 -5.04 -6.82 11.32
CA GLN A 212 -4.51 -6.59 9.99
C GLN A 212 -2.98 -6.43 10.01
N ALA A 213 -2.41 -5.71 10.97
CA ALA A 213 -0.96 -5.57 11.12
C ALA A 213 -0.27 -6.91 11.39
N PHE A 214 -0.87 -7.74 12.23
CA PHE A 214 -0.40 -9.11 12.50
C PHE A 214 -0.41 -9.98 11.24
N ILE A 215 -1.54 -10.03 10.52
CA ILE A 215 -1.61 -10.80 9.26
C ILE A 215 -0.63 -10.24 8.23
N LYS A 216 -0.47 -8.91 8.16
CA LYS A 216 0.44 -8.26 7.22
C LYS A 216 1.88 -8.70 7.44
N SER A 217 2.38 -8.71 8.68
CA SER A 217 3.79 -9.00 8.99
C SER A 217 4.19 -10.46 8.74
N TYR A 218 3.28 -11.41 8.96
CA TYR A 218 3.56 -12.84 8.82
C TYR A 218 3.17 -13.44 7.47
N ILE A 219 2.08 -12.98 6.86
CA ILE A 219 1.52 -13.59 5.65
C ILE A 219 1.75 -12.70 4.44
N TYR A 220 1.22 -11.47 4.45
CA TYR A 220 1.23 -10.64 3.24
C TYR A 220 2.61 -10.09 2.91
N GLU A 221 3.43 -9.73 3.90
CA GLU A 221 4.79 -9.27 3.67
C GLU A 221 5.64 -10.39 3.06
N VAL A 222 5.54 -11.61 3.58
CA VAL A 222 6.27 -12.77 3.05
C VAL A 222 5.82 -13.12 1.64
N LYS A 223 4.51 -13.13 1.38
CA LYS A 223 3.97 -13.31 0.03
C LYS A 223 4.41 -12.21 -0.93
N SER A 224 4.53 -10.98 -0.45
CA SER A 224 4.98 -9.82 -1.25
C SER A 224 6.46 -9.95 -1.61
N LEU A 225 7.29 -10.38 -0.64
CA LEU A 225 8.71 -10.70 -0.87
C LEU A 225 8.89 -11.83 -1.89
N TYR A 226 8.14 -12.92 -1.74
CA TYR A 226 8.20 -14.06 -2.67
C TYR A 226 7.85 -13.68 -4.11
N ASN A 227 6.85 -12.80 -4.29
CA ASN A 227 6.40 -12.36 -5.61
C ASN A 227 7.12 -11.08 -6.12
N GLU A 228 8.18 -10.63 -5.44
CA GLU A 228 8.93 -9.39 -5.77
C GLU A 228 8.03 -8.16 -6.01
N ARG A 229 6.96 -8.04 -5.22
CA ARG A 229 5.98 -6.97 -5.36
C ARG A 229 5.72 -6.29 -4.03
N GLN A 230 5.47 -5.00 -4.08
CA GLN A 230 5.07 -4.24 -2.91
C GLN A 230 3.68 -3.66 -3.12
N GLN A 231 2.84 -3.85 -2.10
CA GLN A 231 1.57 -3.18 -2.02
C GLN A 231 1.77 -1.70 -1.70
N ILE A 232 1.10 -0.86 -2.45
CA ILE A 232 1.13 0.60 -2.33
C ILE A 232 -0.28 1.16 -2.33
N TRP A 233 -0.42 2.36 -1.78
CA TRP A 233 -1.66 3.13 -1.83
C TRP A 233 -1.55 4.21 -2.88
N ILE A 234 -2.58 4.37 -3.69
CA ILE A 234 -2.68 5.45 -4.68
C ILE A 234 -3.97 6.22 -4.45
N ILE A 235 -3.98 7.48 -4.85
CA ILE A 235 -5.20 8.28 -4.84
C ILE A 235 -5.90 7.98 -6.17
N GLY A 236 -7.13 7.50 -6.17
CA GLY A 236 -7.94 7.29 -7.37
C GLY A 236 -8.92 8.45 -7.58
N GLN A 237 -9.73 8.39 -8.65
CA GLN A 237 -10.86 9.30 -8.80
C GLN A 237 -11.92 9.07 -7.72
N GLU A 238 -12.08 7.81 -7.30
CA GLU A 238 -13.13 7.41 -6.38
C GLU A 238 -12.70 7.35 -4.91
N GLY A 239 -11.40 7.49 -4.61
CA GLY A 239 -10.85 7.24 -3.29
C GLY A 239 -9.43 6.67 -3.29
N ILE A 240 -8.91 6.36 -2.11
CA ILE A 240 -7.64 5.66 -1.92
C ILE A 240 -7.79 4.20 -2.33
N LEU A 241 -6.96 3.74 -3.27
CA LEU A 241 -6.95 2.38 -3.81
C LEU A 241 -5.62 1.70 -3.51
N THR A 242 -5.61 0.38 -3.53
CA THR A 242 -4.38 -0.42 -3.42
C THR A 242 -3.93 -0.92 -4.77
N LYS A 243 -2.64 -0.77 -5.07
CA LYS A 243 -1.98 -1.38 -6.22
C LYS A 243 -0.75 -2.16 -5.79
N TYR A 244 -0.22 -2.96 -6.69
CA TYR A 244 1.09 -3.60 -6.54
C TYR A 244 2.05 -2.99 -7.55
N ILE A 245 3.25 -2.67 -7.08
CA ILE A 245 4.40 -2.36 -7.93
C ILE A 245 5.43 -3.45 -7.79
N TYR A 246 6.17 -3.73 -8.85
CA TYR A 246 7.34 -4.58 -8.76
C TYR A 246 8.45 -3.86 -8.01
N ILE A 247 9.09 -4.56 -7.08
CA ILE A 247 10.30 -4.10 -6.42
C ILE A 247 11.16 -5.30 -6.06
N SER A 248 12.39 -5.31 -6.56
CA SER A 248 13.37 -6.35 -6.18
C SER A 248 13.86 -6.12 -4.77
N ARG A 249 13.88 -7.21 -3.99
CA ARG A 249 14.26 -7.22 -2.56
C ARG A 249 15.22 -8.35 -2.24
N GLU A 250 16.14 -8.64 -3.15
CA GLU A 250 17.15 -9.70 -3.01
C GLU A 250 17.96 -9.65 -1.70
N LYS A 251 18.21 -8.46 -1.16
CA LYS A 251 18.95 -8.32 0.10
C LYS A 251 18.12 -8.73 1.32
N GLU A 252 16.81 -8.60 1.25
CA GLU A 252 15.91 -8.87 2.37
C GLU A 252 15.58 -10.36 2.51
N SER A 253 15.56 -11.10 1.38
CA SER A 253 15.32 -12.55 1.40
C SER A 253 16.38 -13.31 2.20
N LYS A 254 17.61 -12.79 2.25
CA LYS A 254 18.73 -13.38 3.01
C LYS A 254 18.58 -13.27 4.52
N ASN A 255 17.77 -12.33 5.03
CA ASN A 255 17.67 -12.00 6.46
C ASN A 255 16.31 -12.38 7.07
N LEU A 256 15.66 -13.41 6.54
CA LEU A 256 14.33 -13.82 6.99
C LEU A 256 14.39 -14.64 8.29
N LYS A 257 13.47 -14.32 9.22
CA LYS A 257 13.24 -15.13 10.44
C LYS A 257 12.74 -16.53 10.07
N ASN A 258 13.07 -17.54 10.87
CA ASN A 258 12.74 -18.96 10.63
C ASN A 258 11.26 -19.21 10.28
N ILE A 259 10.32 -18.52 10.95
CA ILE A 259 8.88 -18.71 10.67
C ILE A 259 8.47 -18.19 9.27
N LYS A 260 9.13 -17.13 8.79
CA LYS A 260 8.91 -16.59 7.44
C LYS A 260 9.47 -17.54 6.37
N VAL A 261 10.58 -18.22 6.67
CA VAL A 261 11.18 -19.23 5.78
C VAL A 261 10.24 -20.42 5.58
N ILE A 262 9.62 -20.93 6.65
CA ILE A 262 8.63 -22.02 6.54
C ILE A 262 7.47 -21.61 5.63
N PHE A 263 7.00 -20.36 5.75
CA PHE A 263 5.93 -19.86 4.90
C PHE A 263 6.34 -19.73 3.42
N ILE A 264 7.60 -19.37 3.14
CA ILE A 264 8.14 -19.37 1.77
C ILE A 264 8.19 -20.79 1.20
N LEU A 265 8.70 -21.75 1.96
CA LEU A 265 8.71 -23.16 1.54
C LEU A 265 7.30 -23.65 1.24
N TRP A 266 6.31 -23.26 2.05
CA TRP A 266 4.92 -23.58 1.78
C TRP A 266 4.40 -22.95 0.47
N LEU A 267 4.78 -21.71 0.15
CA LEU A 267 4.46 -21.07 -1.13
C LEU A 267 5.12 -21.79 -2.31
N GLU A 268 6.38 -22.22 -2.18
CA GLU A 268 7.08 -22.98 -3.22
C GLU A 268 6.45 -24.35 -3.47
N ILE A 269 6.13 -25.08 -2.39
CA ILE A 269 5.38 -26.35 -2.48
C ILE A 269 4.06 -26.10 -3.21
N LYS A 270 3.32 -25.05 -2.81
CA LYS A 270 2.06 -24.70 -3.46
C LYS A 270 2.25 -24.46 -4.97
N ASP A 271 3.24 -23.67 -5.37
CA ASP A 271 3.46 -23.34 -6.78
C ASP A 271 3.98 -24.55 -7.60
N LEU A 272 4.65 -25.51 -6.96
CA LEU A 272 5.05 -26.79 -7.58
C LEU A 272 3.88 -27.76 -7.77
N PHE A 273 2.97 -27.85 -6.79
CA PHE A 273 1.90 -28.85 -6.78
C PHE A 273 0.60 -28.37 -7.43
N ILE A 274 0.19 -27.10 -7.26
CA ILE A 274 -1.08 -26.60 -7.79
C ILE A 274 -1.22 -26.79 -9.30
N PRO A 275 -0.24 -26.42 -10.15
CA PRO A 275 -0.38 -26.59 -11.59
C PRO A 275 -0.53 -28.05 -12.01
N LYS A 276 0.05 -28.99 -11.24
CA LYS A 276 -0.08 -30.43 -11.49
C LYS A 276 -1.45 -30.94 -11.10
N ILE A 277 -1.96 -30.53 -9.93
CA ILE A 277 -3.28 -30.88 -9.44
C ILE A 277 -4.37 -30.33 -10.37
N GLU A 278 -4.26 -29.07 -10.81
CA GLU A 278 -5.20 -28.45 -11.76
C GLU A 278 -5.24 -29.23 -13.09
N LYS A 279 -4.08 -29.62 -13.63
CA LYS A 279 -4.01 -30.45 -14.85
C LYS A 279 -4.70 -31.81 -14.65
N LEU A 280 -4.49 -32.46 -13.51
CA LEU A 280 -5.15 -33.74 -13.20
C LEU A 280 -6.67 -33.58 -13.08
N ILE A 281 -7.14 -32.55 -12.38
CA ILE A 281 -8.58 -32.26 -12.23
C ILE A 281 -9.23 -31.99 -13.59
N ILE A 282 -8.59 -31.17 -14.44
CA ILE A 282 -9.08 -30.88 -15.80
C ILE A 282 -9.15 -32.16 -16.62
N GLN A 283 -8.17 -33.05 -16.50
CA GLN A 283 -8.15 -34.33 -17.23
C GLN A 283 -9.26 -35.27 -16.75
N ILE A 284 -9.44 -35.42 -15.43
CA ILE A 284 -10.52 -36.22 -14.84
C ILE A 284 -11.89 -35.68 -15.31
N PHE A 285 -12.05 -34.36 -15.32
CA PHE A 285 -13.30 -33.73 -15.75
C PHE A 285 -13.58 -33.97 -17.24
N LYS A 286 -12.56 -33.96 -18.11
CA LYS A 286 -12.71 -34.32 -19.53
C LYS A 286 -13.17 -35.76 -19.70
N TYR A 287 -12.58 -36.71 -18.97
CA TYR A 287 -12.99 -38.11 -19.03
C TYR A 287 -14.42 -38.30 -18.49
N PHE A 288 -14.75 -37.62 -17.40
CA PHE A 288 -16.10 -37.64 -16.84
C PHE A 288 -17.14 -37.11 -17.84
N LEU A 289 -16.87 -35.97 -18.49
CA LEU A 289 -17.74 -35.41 -19.53
C LEU A 289 -17.87 -36.36 -20.72
N TYR A 290 -16.78 -36.94 -21.20
CA TYR A 290 -16.81 -37.89 -22.31
C TYR A 290 -17.67 -39.12 -21.98
N CYS A 291 -17.47 -39.72 -20.80
CA CYS A 291 -18.29 -40.84 -20.33
C CYS A 291 -19.77 -40.45 -20.21
N SER A 292 -20.06 -39.26 -19.66
CA SER A 292 -21.43 -38.75 -19.53
C SER A 292 -22.10 -38.59 -20.90
N ILE A 293 -21.43 -37.94 -21.87
CA ILE A 293 -21.95 -37.78 -23.23
C ILE A 293 -22.21 -39.14 -23.89
N ASN A 294 -21.29 -40.09 -23.75
CA ASN A 294 -21.45 -41.42 -24.32
C ASN A 294 -22.64 -42.19 -23.70
N LEU A 295 -22.81 -42.09 -22.38
CA LEU A 295 -23.96 -42.68 -21.68
C LEU A 295 -25.28 -42.06 -22.16
N PHE A 296 -25.38 -40.73 -22.24
CA PHE A 296 -26.59 -40.05 -22.73
C PHE A 296 -26.88 -40.36 -24.21
N SER A 297 -25.85 -40.44 -25.05
CA SER A 297 -26.01 -40.81 -26.46
C SER A 297 -26.59 -42.23 -26.60
N ASN A 298 -26.02 -43.20 -25.88
CA ASN A 298 -26.50 -44.58 -25.93
C ASN A 298 -27.91 -44.74 -25.35
N THR A 299 -28.26 -44.03 -24.27
CA THR A 299 -29.62 -44.07 -23.71
C THR A 299 -30.64 -43.49 -24.68
N ILE A 300 -30.31 -42.39 -25.38
CA ILE A 300 -31.16 -41.82 -26.44
C ILE A 300 -31.35 -42.81 -27.59
N ILE A 301 -30.28 -43.46 -28.06
CA ILE A 301 -30.37 -44.46 -29.14
C ILE A 301 -31.28 -45.63 -28.73
N ILE A 302 -31.16 -46.11 -27.50
CA ILE A 302 -32.01 -47.19 -26.98
C ILE A 302 -33.48 -46.72 -26.91
N LEU A 303 -33.76 -45.53 -26.39
CA LEU A 303 -35.10 -44.95 -26.34
C LEU A 303 -35.74 -44.84 -27.73
N VAL A 304 -34.99 -44.36 -28.72
CA VAL A 304 -35.44 -44.27 -30.12
C VAL A 304 -35.77 -45.65 -30.68
N LYS A 305 -34.91 -46.65 -30.44
CA LYS A 305 -35.16 -48.04 -30.88
C LYS A 305 -36.43 -48.63 -30.26
N VAL A 306 -36.66 -48.39 -28.96
CA VAL A 306 -37.88 -48.84 -28.27
C VAL A 306 -39.12 -48.16 -28.84
N MET A 307 -39.07 -46.85 -29.10
CA MET A 307 -40.17 -46.11 -29.74
C MET A 307 -40.50 -46.65 -31.14
N ILE A 308 -39.49 -46.92 -31.97
CA ILE A 308 -39.69 -47.49 -33.31
C ILE A 308 -40.28 -48.90 -33.24
N PHE A 309 -39.83 -49.73 -32.27
CA PHE A 309 -40.39 -51.07 -32.07
C PHE A 309 -41.87 -51.01 -31.71
N TYR A 310 -42.26 -50.11 -30.80
CA TYR A 310 -43.66 -49.91 -30.42
C TYR A 310 -44.53 -49.35 -31.54
N LEU A 311 -43.98 -48.54 -32.46
CA LEU A 311 -44.71 -48.00 -33.62
C LEU A 311 -44.89 -49.02 -34.77
N LYS A 312 -44.18 -50.14 -34.74
CA LYS A 312 -44.28 -51.22 -35.75
C LYS A 312 -45.23 -52.35 -35.37
N VAL A 313 -45.77 -52.34 -34.15
CA VAL A 313 -46.82 -53.25 -33.65
C VAL A 313 -48.17 -52.58 -33.85
#